data_AF-X1L8D7-F1
#
_entry.id   AF-X1L8D7-F1
#
_cell.length_a   1.000
_cell.length_b   1.000
_cell.length_c   1.000
_cell.angle_alpha   90.00
_cell.angle_beta   90.00
_cell.angle_gamma   90.00
#
_symmetry.space_group_name_H-M   'P 1'
#
loop_
_entity.id
_entity.type
_entity.pdbx_description
1 polymer ?
#
loop_
_entity_poly.entity_id
_entity_poly.type
_entity_poly.pdbx_seq_one_letter_code
_entity_poly.pdbx_strand_id
1 'polypeptide(L)'
;TTAGMVQFKPYFLGEEVPPSPRLASCQKCFRVSDINSVGDPRHLTFFEMLGNFSVGDYFKREAIDWAWEFVTQRLGLPPQRLWITIFLDDDESFGYWREVGVPEERLLRFGEEENFWGPAGDSGPCGPCSEIHYDFGEEFGCGKPSCAPNCDCGRFSEIWNLVFTQYNQDKDGHRTLLPKPNIDTGMGLERTAAVVQGKTSVYESDLFVP
;
A
#
# COMPACT_ATOMS: atom_id res chain seq x y z
N THR A 1 -12.37 -12.55 0.32
CA THR A 1 -11.00 -12.24 -0.15
C THR A 1 -10.51 -11.00 0.56
N THR A 2 -9.28 -10.98 1.08
CA THR A 2 -8.76 -9.88 1.91
C THR A 2 -7.87 -8.88 1.17
N ALA A 3 -7.39 -9.23 -0.03
CA ALA A 3 -6.51 -8.41 -0.86
C ALA A 3 -6.62 -8.77 -2.36
N GLY A 4 -6.20 -7.85 -3.24
CA GLY A 4 -6.15 -8.04 -4.69
C GLY A 4 -5.34 -9.25 -5.14
N MET A 5 -4.17 -9.44 -4.51
CA MET A 5 -3.19 -10.47 -4.87
C MET A 5 -3.63 -11.92 -4.67
N VAL A 6 -4.68 -12.17 -3.89
CA VAL A 6 -5.07 -13.54 -3.49
C VAL A 6 -5.34 -14.42 -4.72
N GLN A 7 -5.91 -13.85 -5.78
CA GLN A 7 -6.18 -14.55 -7.03
C GLN A 7 -4.92 -14.77 -7.90
N PHE A 8 -3.84 -14.03 -7.65
CA PHE A 8 -2.59 -14.08 -8.40
C PHE A 8 -1.50 -14.91 -7.71
N LYS A 9 -1.79 -15.48 -6.54
CA LYS A 9 -0.86 -16.35 -5.79
C LYS A 9 -0.21 -17.45 -6.66
N PRO A 10 -0.96 -18.23 -7.48
CA PRO A 10 -0.34 -19.26 -8.31
C PRO A 10 0.69 -18.71 -9.30
N TYR A 11 0.48 -17.48 -9.80
CA TYR A 11 1.41 -16.83 -10.73
C TYR A 11 2.69 -16.38 -10.03
N PHE A 12 2.58 -15.79 -8.83
CA PHE A 12 3.75 -15.39 -8.04
C PHE A 12 4.58 -16.58 -7.55
N LEU A 13 3.91 -17.69 -7.22
CA LEU A 13 4.57 -18.95 -6.85
C LEU A 13 5.20 -19.68 -8.04
N GLY A 14 4.90 -19.27 -9.29
CA GLY A 14 5.36 -19.92 -10.51
C GLY A 14 4.66 -21.25 -10.80
N GLU A 15 3.52 -21.50 -10.17
CA GLU A 15 2.69 -22.70 -10.34
C GLU A 15 1.88 -22.62 -11.65
N GLU A 16 1.50 -21.41 -12.05
CA GLU A 16 0.74 -21.15 -13.27
C GLU A 16 1.34 -19.98 -14.08
N VAL A 17 1.07 -19.96 -15.38
CA VAL A 17 1.47 -18.87 -16.28
C VAL A 17 0.36 -17.82 -16.28
N PRO A 18 0.65 -16.55 -15.95
CA PRO A 18 -0.36 -15.51 -15.98
C PRO A 18 -0.77 -15.19 -17.43
N PRO A 19 -2.01 -14.70 -17.66
CA PRO A 19 -2.46 -14.30 -19.00
C PRO A 19 -1.68 -13.10 -19.55
N SER A 20 -1.06 -12.31 -18.66
CA SER A 20 -0.14 -11.22 -18.97
C SER A 20 0.85 -11.07 -17.82
N PRO A 21 2.13 -10.74 -18.08
CA PRO A 21 3.10 -10.48 -17.02
C PRO A 21 2.77 -9.23 -16.19
N ARG A 22 1.91 -8.34 -16.71
CA ARG A 22 1.39 -7.14 -16.04
C ARG A 22 -0.12 -7.24 -15.93
N LEU A 23 -0.65 -7.07 -14.73
CA LEU A 23 -2.08 -7.20 -14.45
C LEU A 23 -2.55 -5.97 -13.64
N ALA A 24 -3.85 -5.67 -13.71
CA ALA A 24 -4.47 -4.69 -12.85
C ALA A 24 -5.90 -5.13 -12.51
N SER A 25 -6.39 -4.76 -11.32
CA SER A 25 -7.74 -5.12 -10.88
C SER A 25 -8.31 -4.10 -9.91
N CYS A 26 -9.64 -4.02 -9.86
CA CYS A 26 -10.39 -3.43 -8.74
C CYS A 26 -11.03 -4.58 -7.95
N GLN A 27 -10.38 -5.00 -6.86
CA GLN A 27 -10.78 -6.17 -6.10
C GLN A 27 -11.70 -5.78 -4.95
N LYS A 28 -12.91 -6.36 -4.93
CA LYS A 28 -13.77 -6.34 -3.75
C LYS A 28 -13.15 -7.17 -2.62
N CYS A 29 -12.85 -6.50 -1.50
CA CYS A 29 -12.24 -7.09 -0.32
C CYS A 29 -13.24 -7.14 0.83
N PHE A 30 -13.13 -8.18 1.66
CA PHE A 30 -13.86 -8.31 2.92
C PHE A 30 -12.90 -8.72 4.03
N ARG A 31 -12.70 -7.86 5.03
CA ARG A 31 -11.78 -8.04 6.17
C ARG A 31 -12.55 -8.02 7.48
N VAL A 32 -12.66 -9.18 8.10
CA VAL A 32 -13.27 -9.31 9.44
C VAL A 32 -12.31 -8.85 10.54
N SER A 33 -11.00 -8.87 10.27
CA SER A 33 -9.97 -8.34 11.19
C SER A 33 -10.22 -6.90 11.60
N ASP A 34 -10.82 -6.12 10.70
CA ASP A 34 -10.96 -4.67 10.85
C ASP A 34 -12.30 -4.29 11.51
N ILE A 35 -13.14 -5.28 11.87
CA ILE A 35 -14.51 -5.06 12.35
C ILE A 35 -14.57 -4.17 13.60
N ASN A 36 -13.59 -4.25 14.48
CA ASN A 36 -13.54 -3.45 15.70
C ASN A 36 -13.07 -2.00 15.45
N SER A 37 -12.48 -1.73 14.30
CA SER A 37 -12.02 -0.40 13.88
C SER A 37 -13.08 0.34 13.05
N VAL A 38 -14.10 -0.37 12.55
CA VAL A 38 -15.20 0.22 11.79
C VAL A 38 -15.90 1.29 12.63
N GLY A 39 -16.08 2.46 12.03
CA GLY A 39 -16.57 3.68 12.70
C GLY A 39 -15.47 4.73 12.90
N ASP A 40 -14.19 4.35 12.75
CA ASP A 40 -13.12 5.32 12.55
C ASP A 40 -13.15 5.91 11.12
N PRO A 41 -12.39 6.98 10.83
CA PRO A 41 -12.47 7.65 9.52
C PRO A 41 -11.98 6.83 8.31
N ARG A 42 -11.39 5.64 8.48
CA ARG A 42 -10.62 4.97 7.41
C ARG A 42 -10.83 3.46 7.25
N HIS A 43 -11.43 2.76 8.21
CA HIS A 43 -11.62 1.32 8.18
C HIS A 43 -13.03 0.93 7.77
N LEU A 44 -13.10 -0.09 6.90
CA LEU A 44 -14.31 -0.71 6.41
C LEU A 44 -14.13 -2.22 6.47
N THR A 45 -15.22 -2.96 6.69
CA THR A 45 -15.19 -4.43 6.52
C THR A 45 -15.21 -4.81 5.06
N PHE A 46 -16.01 -4.11 4.23
CA PHE A 46 -16.05 -4.27 2.78
C PHE A 46 -15.49 -3.02 2.12
N PHE A 47 -14.56 -3.19 1.17
CA PHE A 47 -13.94 -2.09 0.44
C PHE A 47 -13.37 -2.58 -0.89
N GLU A 48 -13.03 -1.66 -1.79
CA GLU A 48 -12.38 -1.98 -3.06
C GLU A 48 -10.88 -1.65 -3.03
N MET A 49 -10.07 -2.62 -3.44
CA MET A 49 -8.62 -2.50 -3.56
C MET A 49 -8.22 -2.39 -5.03
N LEU A 50 -7.74 -1.22 -5.42
CA LEU A 50 -7.15 -0.97 -6.72
C LEU A 50 -5.71 -1.47 -6.69
N GLY A 51 -5.35 -2.39 -7.58
CA GLY A 51 -4.01 -2.98 -7.60
C GLY A 51 -3.46 -3.12 -9.01
N ASN A 52 -2.14 -2.95 -9.12
CA ASN A 52 -1.35 -3.33 -10.29
C ASN A 52 -0.33 -4.38 -9.86
N PHE A 53 -0.09 -5.37 -10.72
CA PHE A 53 0.72 -6.54 -10.38
C PHE A 53 1.73 -6.81 -11.48
N SER A 54 2.96 -7.15 -11.06
CA SER A 54 4.06 -7.58 -11.93
C SER A 54 4.41 -9.02 -11.59
N VAL A 55 4.33 -9.92 -12.57
CA VAL A 55 4.77 -11.31 -12.42
C VAL A 55 6.13 -11.46 -13.11
N GLY A 56 7.21 -11.12 -12.41
CA GLY A 56 8.58 -11.22 -12.90
C GLY A 56 8.89 -10.36 -14.13
N ASP A 57 8.30 -9.17 -14.24
CA ASP A 57 8.48 -8.22 -15.34
C ASP A 57 9.25 -6.96 -14.89
N TYR A 58 8.56 -6.02 -14.26
CA TYR A 58 9.14 -4.84 -13.62
C TYR A 58 9.20 -5.02 -12.10
N PHE A 59 9.98 -4.18 -11.42
CA PHE A 59 10.12 -4.24 -9.96
C PHE A 59 10.03 -2.85 -9.33
N LYS A 60 10.83 -2.58 -8.28
CA LYS A 60 10.70 -1.39 -7.43
C LYS A 60 10.71 -0.07 -8.19
N ARG A 61 11.68 0.13 -9.08
CA ARG A 61 11.89 1.42 -9.77
C ARG A 61 10.64 1.84 -10.55
N GLU A 62 10.18 1.00 -11.46
CA GLU A 62 8.99 1.29 -12.26
C GLU A 62 7.71 1.33 -11.42
N ALA A 63 7.61 0.49 -10.38
CA ALA A 63 6.46 0.53 -9.48
C ALA A 63 6.35 1.87 -8.74
N ILE A 64 7.48 2.39 -8.24
CA ILE A 64 7.58 3.68 -7.57
C ILE A 64 7.32 4.83 -8.56
N ASP A 65 7.94 4.81 -9.74
CA ASP A 65 7.76 5.83 -10.77
C ASP A 65 6.28 5.97 -11.18
N TRP A 66 5.60 4.84 -11.44
CA TRP A 66 4.20 4.85 -11.85
C TRP A 66 3.24 5.19 -10.72
N ALA A 67 3.49 4.71 -9.49
CA ALA A 67 2.68 5.09 -8.35
C ALA A 67 2.77 6.60 -8.10
N TRP A 68 3.97 7.18 -8.18
CA TRP A 68 4.19 8.61 -8.03
C TRP A 68 3.54 9.43 -9.15
N GLU A 69 3.71 9.03 -10.41
CA GLU A 69 3.02 9.66 -11.55
C GLU A 69 1.50 9.63 -11.35
N PHE A 70 0.96 8.48 -10.95
CA PHE A 70 -0.47 8.32 -10.77
C PHE A 70 -1.02 9.24 -9.67
N VAL A 71 -0.42 9.22 -8.47
CA VAL A 71 -0.93 10.03 -7.35
C VAL A 71 -0.73 11.54 -7.58
N THR A 72 0.39 11.96 -8.17
CA THR A 72 0.69 13.39 -8.33
C THR A 72 0.13 14.00 -9.60
N GLN A 73 0.18 13.28 -10.73
CA GLN A 73 -0.20 13.83 -12.05
C GLN A 73 -1.59 13.40 -12.49
N ARG A 74 -2.03 12.18 -12.17
CA ARG A 74 -3.35 11.66 -12.60
C ARG A 74 -4.45 11.98 -11.59
N LEU A 75 -4.18 11.77 -10.31
CA LEU A 75 -5.08 12.18 -9.22
C LEU A 75 -4.92 13.65 -8.83
N GLY A 76 -3.78 14.27 -9.17
CA GLY A 76 -3.53 15.67 -8.86
C GLY A 76 -3.26 15.93 -7.36
N LEU A 77 -2.85 14.91 -6.60
CA LEU A 77 -2.58 15.09 -5.18
C LEU A 77 -1.33 15.95 -4.99
N PRO A 78 -1.38 16.96 -4.09
CA PRO A 78 -0.25 17.85 -3.83
C PRO A 78 0.95 17.06 -3.27
N PRO A 79 2.12 17.03 -3.96
CA PRO A 79 3.29 16.28 -3.51
C PRO A 79 3.74 16.62 -2.09
N GLN A 80 3.53 17.85 -1.64
CA GLN A 80 3.87 18.31 -0.29
C GLN A 80 3.02 17.71 0.82
N ARG A 81 1.89 17.07 0.49
CA ARG A 81 1.04 16.33 1.42
C ARG A 81 1.32 14.82 1.41
N LEU A 82 2.22 14.35 0.55
CA LEU A 82 2.54 12.94 0.44
C LEU A 82 3.78 12.59 1.27
N TRP A 83 3.64 11.54 2.05
CA TRP A 83 4.68 10.95 2.88
C TRP A 83 4.85 9.50 2.49
N ILE A 84 6.07 9.01 2.59
CA ILE A 84 6.44 7.67 2.15
C ILE A 84 7.04 6.91 3.33
N THR A 85 6.65 5.65 3.47
CA THR A 85 7.28 4.71 4.37
C THR A 85 7.96 3.59 3.57
N ILE A 86 9.07 3.08 4.07
CA ILE A 86 9.82 1.96 3.49
C ILE A 86 10.31 1.03 4.60
N PHE A 87 10.64 -0.20 4.24
CA PHE A 87 11.25 -1.16 5.15
C PHE A 87 12.66 -0.72 5.59
N LEU A 88 13.05 -1.03 6.83
CA LEU A 88 14.29 -0.56 7.49
C LEU A 88 15.53 -0.61 6.59
N ASP A 89 15.74 -1.74 5.92
CA ASP A 89 16.96 -2.02 5.15
C ASP A 89 16.77 -1.85 3.63
N ASP A 90 15.68 -1.22 3.17
CA ASP A 90 15.39 -1.03 1.74
C ASP A 90 15.99 0.28 1.17
N ASP A 91 17.32 0.33 1.10
CA ASP A 91 18.05 1.47 0.54
C ASP A 91 17.78 1.72 -0.95
N GLU A 92 17.38 0.67 -1.67
CA GLU A 92 17.02 0.75 -3.09
C GLU A 92 15.74 1.57 -3.28
N SER A 93 14.67 1.24 -2.55
CA SER A 93 13.43 2.02 -2.58
C SER A 93 13.64 3.46 -2.10
N PHE A 94 14.48 3.66 -1.08
CA PHE A 94 14.86 5.00 -0.62
C PHE A 94 15.49 5.84 -1.75
N GLY A 95 16.40 5.25 -2.52
CA GLY A 95 17.01 5.91 -3.68
C GLY A 95 16.00 6.30 -4.75
N TYR A 96 15.12 5.36 -5.14
CA TYR A 96 14.10 5.61 -6.17
C TYR A 96 13.09 6.68 -5.75
N TRP A 97 12.64 6.69 -4.49
CA TRP A 97 11.76 7.74 -4.00
C TRP A 97 12.39 9.13 -4.04
N ARG A 98 13.70 9.23 -3.78
CA ARG A 98 14.43 10.50 -3.93
C ARG A 98 14.58 10.91 -5.39
N GLU A 99 14.79 9.97 -6.31
CA GLU A 99 14.85 10.24 -7.75
C GLU A 99 13.56 10.85 -8.29
N VAL A 100 12.39 10.41 -7.80
CA VAL A 100 11.09 10.98 -8.19
C VAL A 100 10.75 12.29 -7.45
N GLY A 101 11.63 12.76 -6.56
CA GLY A 101 11.56 14.07 -5.92
C GLY A 101 10.92 14.09 -4.53
N VAL A 102 10.75 12.94 -3.88
CA VAL A 102 10.30 12.92 -2.47
C VAL A 102 11.46 13.39 -1.58
N PRO A 103 11.25 14.41 -0.73
CA PRO A 103 12.31 14.90 0.13
C PRO A 103 12.55 13.93 1.29
N GLU A 104 13.79 13.87 1.77
CA GLU A 104 14.27 12.89 2.75
C GLU A 104 13.50 12.97 4.08
N GLU A 105 13.11 14.16 4.50
CA GLU A 105 12.31 14.35 5.72
C GLU A 105 10.90 13.74 5.67
N ARG A 106 10.41 13.37 4.48
CA ARG A 106 9.13 12.66 4.28
C ARG A 106 9.29 11.19 3.90
N LEU A 107 10.51 10.67 3.95
CA LEU A 107 10.86 9.27 3.69
C LEU A 107 11.24 8.59 5.00
N LEU A 108 10.29 7.85 5.58
CA LEU A 108 10.48 7.21 6.88
C LEU A 108 10.73 5.72 6.75
N ARG A 109 11.51 5.18 7.67
CA ARG A 109 11.87 3.75 7.73
C ARG A 109 11.19 3.09 8.91
N PHE A 110 10.50 1.98 8.68
CA PHE A 110 9.86 1.17 9.72
C PHE A 110 10.13 -0.32 9.56
N GLY A 111 9.86 -1.07 10.64
CA GLY A 111 10.18 -2.48 10.80
C GLY A 111 9.21 -3.42 10.10
N GLU A 112 9.21 -4.69 10.51
CA GLU A 112 8.31 -5.68 9.94
C GLU A 112 6.83 -5.44 10.28
N GLU A 113 6.52 -4.77 11.40
CA GLU A 113 5.12 -4.50 11.76
C GLU A 113 4.44 -3.57 10.76
N GLU A 114 5.16 -2.58 10.22
CA GLU A 114 4.58 -1.57 9.33
C GLU A 114 4.93 -1.79 7.85
N ASN A 115 6.17 -2.18 7.54
CA ASN A 115 6.68 -2.20 6.17
C ASN A 115 7.10 -3.59 5.68
N PHE A 116 6.50 -4.64 6.25
CA PHE A 116 6.57 -5.99 5.70
C PHE A 116 5.17 -6.56 5.54
N TRP A 117 4.79 -6.89 4.31
CA TRP A 117 3.45 -7.36 4.00
C TRP A 117 3.40 -8.86 3.79
N GLY A 118 2.45 -9.51 4.47
CA GLY A 118 2.02 -10.87 4.21
C GLY A 118 2.57 -11.93 5.17
N PRO A 119 2.26 -13.21 4.90
CA PRO A 119 1.43 -13.68 3.78
C PRO A 119 -0.05 -13.30 3.94
N ALA A 120 -0.78 -13.15 2.83
CA ALA A 120 -2.24 -13.07 2.89
C ALA A 120 -2.85 -14.42 3.29
N GLY A 121 -3.23 -14.56 4.54
CA GLY A 121 -3.67 -15.84 5.12
C GLY A 121 -2.52 -16.62 5.73
N ASP A 122 -2.66 -17.93 5.94
CA ASP A 122 -1.70 -18.70 6.75
C ASP A 122 -0.34 -18.97 6.08
N SER A 123 -0.25 -18.77 4.77
CA SER A 123 0.98 -18.97 3.97
C SER A 123 0.86 -18.32 2.60
N GLY A 124 2.00 -18.10 1.95
CA GLY A 124 2.08 -17.64 0.57
C GLY A 124 3.08 -16.50 0.34
N PRO A 125 2.96 -15.83 -0.82
CA PRO A 125 3.84 -14.73 -1.19
C PRO A 125 3.78 -13.57 -0.19
N CYS A 126 4.95 -13.03 0.16
CA CYS A 126 5.15 -11.90 1.06
C CYS A 126 6.45 -11.12 0.71
N GLY A 127 6.65 -9.96 1.33
CA GLY A 127 7.86 -9.16 1.12
C GLY A 127 7.85 -7.81 1.83
N PRO A 128 9.00 -7.11 1.83
CA PRO A 128 9.06 -5.72 2.26
C PRO A 128 8.17 -4.87 1.36
N CYS A 129 7.65 -3.78 1.91
CA CYS A 129 6.79 -2.89 1.15
C CYS A 129 7.11 -1.42 1.42
N SER A 130 6.63 -0.58 0.51
CA SER A 130 6.66 0.87 0.64
C SER A 130 5.25 1.42 0.53
N GLU A 131 4.88 2.35 1.40
CA GLU A 131 3.53 2.88 1.44
C GLU A 131 3.52 4.39 1.18
N ILE A 132 2.46 4.84 0.51
CA ILE A 132 2.15 6.24 0.29
C ILE A 132 1.05 6.66 1.27
N HIS A 133 1.35 7.70 2.03
CA HIS A 133 0.47 8.29 3.04
C HIS A 133 0.11 9.72 2.67
N TYR A 134 -1.16 10.08 2.85
CA TYR A 134 -1.64 11.45 2.68
C TYR A 134 -1.74 12.15 4.05
N ASP A 135 -1.19 13.36 4.14
CA ASP A 135 -1.21 14.22 5.33
C ASP A 135 -2.37 15.23 5.25
N PHE A 136 -3.40 15.02 6.06
CA PHE A 136 -4.54 15.94 6.15
C PHE A 136 -4.18 17.31 6.75
N GLY A 137 -3.07 17.40 7.50
CA GLY A 137 -2.58 18.65 8.10
C GLY A 137 -2.32 18.54 9.60
N GLU A 138 -1.50 19.45 10.12
CA GLU A 138 -1.11 19.49 11.53
C GLU A 138 -2.31 19.67 12.47
N GLU A 139 -3.38 20.29 12.02
CA GLU A 139 -4.63 20.47 12.76
C GLU A 139 -5.33 19.14 13.12
N PHE A 140 -5.04 18.07 12.38
CA PHE A 140 -5.50 16.70 12.67
C PHE A 140 -4.46 15.89 13.45
N GLY A 141 -3.29 16.46 13.74
CA GLY A 141 -2.19 15.81 14.45
C GLY A 141 -2.40 15.76 15.96
N CYS A 142 -1.68 14.86 16.64
CA CYS A 142 -1.71 14.77 18.10
C CYS A 142 -0.82 15.80 18.82
N GLY A 143 -0.25 16.78 18.11
CA GLY A 143 0.64 17.81 18.65
C GLY A 143 2.02 17.32 19.11
N LYS A 144 2.32 16.02 19.01
CA LYS A 144 3.63 15.46 19.35
C LYS A 144 4.63 15.75 18.22
N PRO A 145 5.91 16.06 18.52
CA PRO A 145 6.95 16.19 17.49
C PRO A 145 7.15 14.94 16.63
N SER A 146 6.79 13.76 17.16
CA SER A 146 6.86 12.47 16.47
C SER A 146 5.59 12.13 15.68
N CYS A 147 4.69 13.10 15.45
CA CYS A 147 3.47 12.88 14.67
C CYS A 147 3.82 12.67 13.19
N ALA A 148 3.80 11.42 12.76
CA ALA A 148 4.24 10.92 11.46
C ALA A 148 3.27 9.83 10.96
N PRO A 149 3.41 9.30 9.72
CA PRO A 149 2.55 8.25 9.15
C PRO A 149 2.16 7.07 10.05
N ASN A 150 3.06 6.58 10.92
CA ASN A 150 2.76 5.48 11.84
C ASN A 150 1.95 5.91 13.10
N CYS A 151 1.48 7.16 13.16
CA CYS A 151 0.74 7.69 14.28
C CYS A 151 -0.77 7.53 14.09
N ASP A 152 -1.43 6.85 15.02
CA ASP A 152 -2.89 6.60 15.00
C ASP A 152 -3.75 7.81 15.42
N CYS A 153 -3.30 9.03 15.11
CA CYS A 153 -4.01 10.27 15.47
C CYS A 153 -5.04 10.73 14.43
N GLY A 154 -5.09 10.08 13.26
CA GLY A 154 -5.99 10.44 12.16
C GLY A 154 -5.47 11.52 11.21
N ARG A 155 -4.28 12.08 11.45
CA ARG A 155 -3.62 13.03 10.53
C ARG A 155 -3.20 12.40 9.21
N PHE A 156 -2.65 11.19 9.27
CA PHE A 156 -2.12 10.49 8.10
C PHE A 156 -3.07 9.37 7.70
N SER A 157 -3.25 9.20 6.39
CA SER A 157 -4.00 8.07 5.82
C SER A 157 -3.15 7.36 4.79
N GLU A 158 -2.85 6.09 5.04
CA GLU A 158 -2.25 5.19 4.05
C GLU A 158 -3.23 5.02 2.88
N ILE A 159 -2.85 5.52 1.72
CA ILE A 159 -3.66 5.44 0.50
C ILE A 159 -3.23 4.28 -0.40
N TRP A 160 -1.94 3.95 -0.44
CA TRP A 160 -1.41 2.93 -1.36
C TRP A 160 -0.20 2.20 -0.78
N ASN A 161 -0.27 0.88 -0.74
CA ASN A 161 0.85 0.02 -0.38
C ASN A 161 1.45 -0.65 -1.64
N LEU A 162 2.76 -0.59 -1.81
CA LEU A 162 3.56 -1.22 -2.86
C LEU A 162 4.39 -2.34 -2.24
N VAL A 163 3.95 -3.58 -2.39
CA VAL A 163 4.62 -4.76 -1.86
C VAL A 163 5.61 -5.32 -2.89
N PHE A 164 6.86 -5.45 -2.46
CA PHE A 164 7.96 -6.02 -3.25
C PHE A 164 8.06 -7.51 -2.94
N THR A 165 7.12 -8.27 -3.49
CA THR A 165 6.93 -9.67 -3.16
C THR A 165 8.12 -10.50 -3.66
N GLN A 166 8.89 -11.05 -2.72
CA GLN A 166 10.14 -11.78 -3.02
C GLN A 166 10.28 -13.08 -2.22
N TYR A 167 9.43 -13.29 -1.21
CA TYR A 167 9.43 -14.49 -0.37
C TYR A 167 8.11 -15.25 -0.48
N ASN A 168 8.16 -16.55 -0.23
CA ASN A 168 7.03 -17.39 0.13
C ASN A 168 7.19 -17.80 1.58
N GLN A 169 6.24 -17.41 2.44
CA GLN A 169 6.22 -17.80 3.85
C GLN A 169 5.34 -19.03 4.05
N ASP A 170 5.89 -20.06 4.69
CA ASP A 170 5.14 -21.25 5.08
C ASP A 170 4.33 -21.03 6.37
N LYS A 171 3.59 -22.06 6.80
CA LYS A 171 2.75 -22.01 8.00
C LYS A 171 3.53 -21.92 9.31
N ASP A 172 4.81 -22.31 9.28
CA ASP A 172 5.72 -22.26 10.43
C ASP A 172 6.47 -20.91 10.48
N GLY A 173 6.23 -20.03 9.51
CA GLY A 173 6.85 -18.71 9.41
C GLY A 173 8.18 -18.69 8.66
N HIS A 174 8.64 -19.81 8.11
CA HIS A 174 9.89 -19.83 7.34
C HIS A 174 9.67 -19.20 5.97
N ARG A 175 10.61 -18.32 5.57
CA ARG A 175 10.57 -17.60 4.30
C ARG A 175 11.57 -18.21 3.32
N THR A 176 11.08 -18.57 2.14
CA THR A 176 11.90 -19.04 1.01
C THR A 176 11.79 -18.05 -0.15
N LEU A 177 12.82 -17.93 -0.99
CA LEU A 177 12.75 -17.02 -2.14
C LEU A 177 11.75 -17.52 -3.19
N LEU A 178 10.96 -16.58 -3.74
CA LEU A 178 10.12 -16.86 -4.90
C LEU A 178 10.98 -17.09 -6.16
N PRO A 179 10.47 -17.79 -7.18
CA PRO A 179 11.21 -18.02 -8.43
C PRO A 179 11.64 -16.73 -9.13
N LYS A 180 10.84 -15.68 -8.99
CA LYS A 180 11.12 -14.32 -9.48
C LYS A 180 10.58 -13.29 -8.49
N PRO A 181 11.22 -12.13 -8.32
CA PRO A 181 10.63 -10.97 -7.65
C PRO A 181 9.39 -10.49 -8.40
N ASN A 182 8.36 -10.09 -7.66
CA ASN A 182 7.07 -9.66 -8.17
C ASN A 182 6.63 -8.35 -7.52
N ILE A 183 5.66 -7.68 -8.12
CA ILE A 183 5.01 -6.51 -7.52
C ILE A 183 3.54 -6.84 -7.24
N ASP A 184 3.10 -6.48 -6.05
CA ASP A 184 1.71 -6.47 -5.61
C ASP A 184 1.42 -5.09 -5.02
N THR A 185 0.51 -4.32 -5.63
CA THR A 185 0.08 -3.05 -5.04
C THR A 185 -1.38 -3.10 -4.62
N GLY A 186 -1.70 -2.35 -3.57
CA GLY A 186 -3.06 -2.21 -3.05
C GLY A 186 -3.34 -0.78 -2.61
N MET A 187 -4.18 -0.09 -3.35
CA MET A 187 -4.72 1.23 -3.03
C MET A 187 -6.18 1.09 -2.60
N GLY A 188 -6.52 1.64 -1.44
CA GLY A 188 -7.91 1.66 -0.99
C GLY A 188 -8.71 2.69 -1.79
N LEU A 189 -9.72 2.24 -2.54
CA LEU A 189 -10.54 3.13 -3.37
C LEU A 189 -11.20 4.21 -2.52
N GLU A 190 -11.81 3.84 -1.40
CA GLU A 190 -12.59 4.71 -0.53
C GLU A 190 -11.70 5.74 0.17
N ARG A 191 -10.52 5.32 0.64
CA ARG A 191 -9.53 6.24 1.24
C ARG A 191 -9.04 7.25 0.21
N THR A 192 -8.71 6.78 -0.99
CA THR A 192 -8.23 7.64 -2.07
C THR A 192 -9.31 8.59 -2.56
N ALA A 193 -10.56 8.11 -2.70
CA ALA A 193 -11.70 8.93 -3.07
C ALA A 193 -11.96 10.04 -2.04
N ALA A 194 -11.93 9.72 -0.75
CA ALA A 194 -12.06 10.73 0.31
C ALA A 194 -10.97 11.81 0.20
N VAL A 195 -9.71 11.42 0.04
CA VAL A 195 -8.58 12.35 -0.14
C VAL A 195 -8.78 13.25 -1.38
N VAL A 196 -9.11 12.67 -2.54
CA VAL A 196 -9.35 13.42 -3.78
C VAL A 196 -10.52 14.40 -3.64
N GLN A 197 -11.54 14.05 -2.86
CA GLN A 197 -12.70 14.90 -2.59
C GLN A 197 -12.47 15.91 -1.45
N GLY A 198 -11.27 15.95 -0.87
CA GLY A 198 -10.92 16.85 0.23
C GLY A 198 -11.66 16.49 1.54
N LYS A 199 -11.98 15.22 1.74
CA LYS A 199 -12.62 14.67 2.94
C LYS A 199 -11.59 13.97 3.81
N THR A 200 -11.84 13.94 5.12
CA THR A 200 -10.95 13.29 6.09
C THR A 200 -11.47 11.92 6.53
N SER A 201 -12.73 11.61 6.20
CA SER A 201 -13.35 10.30 6.44
C SER A 201 -13.86 9.67 5.15
N VAL A 202 -13.69 8.34 5.03
CA VAL A 202 -14.27 7.55 3.93
C VAL A 202 -15.79 7.70 3.87
N TYR A 203 -16.45 7.86 5.02
CA TYR A 203 -17.90 8.00 5.12
C TYR A 203 -18.44 9.35 4.64
N GLU A 204 -17.58 10.33 4.38
CA GLU A 204 -17.96 11.64 3.85
C GLU A 204 -17.82 11.73 2.32
N SER A 205 -17.28 10.68 1.69
CA SER A 205 -17.18 10.59 0.24
C SER A 205 -18.55 10.32 -0.41
N ASP A 206 -18.64 10.61 -1.71
CA ASP A 206 -19.80 10.29 -2.56
C ASP A 206 -20.17 8.79 -2.63
N LEU A 207 -19.28 7.90 -2.17
CA LEU A 207 -19.57 6.47 -2.05
C LEU A 207 -20.51 6.14 -0.88
N PHE A 208 -20.58 7.01 0.12
CA PHE A 208 -21.37 6.81 1.35
C PHE A 208 -22.42 7.90 1.58
N VAL A 209 -22.17 9.12 1.11
CA VAL A 209 -23.11 10.23 1.19
C VAL A 209 -23.97 10.27 -0.08
N PRO A 210 -25.31 10.30 0.03
CA PRO A 210 -26.23 10.36 -1.11
C PRO A 210 -26.11 11.61 -1.99
#